data_AF-U2DU76-F1
#
_entry.id   AF-U2DU76-F1
#
_cell.length_a   1.000
_cell.length_b   1.000
_cell.length_c   1.000
_cell.angle_alpha   90.00
_cell.angle_beta   90.00
_cell.angle_gamma   90.00
#
_symmetry.space_group_name_H-M   'P 1'
#
loop_
_entity.id
_entity.type
_entity.pdbx_description
1 polymer ?
#
loop_
_entity_poly.entity_id
_entity_poly.type
_entity_poly.pdbx_seq_one_letter_code
_entity_poly.pdbx_strand_id
1 'polypeptide(L)'
;MSKKESLVKWKTVETFTPGFPDGVIFIKEDTPVEFPLAMVVFPVGRPELGTERQRKRAKLIAAAPELLEALQEMLERFDNNDQSIYSFADKEIKAAKAAIKKALE
;
A
#
# COMPACT_ATOMS: atom_id res chain seq x y z
N MET A 1 -25.83 7.49 4.59
CA MET A 1 -24.51 7.64 3.94
C MET A 1 -23.47 7.29 4.98
N SER A 2 -22.85 6.11 4.89
CA SER A 2 -21.73 5.77 5.76
C SER A 2 -20.60 6.75 5.43
N LYS A 3 -20.05 7.45 6.42
CA LYS A 3 -18.80 8.20 6.22
C LYS A 3 -17.79 7.19 5.72
N LYS A 4 -17.32 7.32 4.47
CA LYS A 4 -16.08 6.65 4.05
C LYS A 4 -15.02 7.19 5.00
N GLU A 5 -14.56 6.36 5.94
CA GLU A 5 -13.38 6.69 6.71
C GLU A 5 -12.23 6.80 5.71
N SER A 6 -11.74 8.03 5.50
CA SER A 6 -10.55 8.25 4.68
C SER A 6 -9.40 7.48 5.31
N LEU A 7 -8.73 6.65 4.52
CA LEU A 7 -7.61 5.86 5.03
C LEU A 7 -6.51 6.80 5.54
N VAL A 8 -5.93 6.49 6.71
CA VAL A 8 -4.83 7.27 7.27
C VAL A 8 -3.61 7.10 6.36
N LYS A 9 -3.03 8.22 5.90
CA LYS A 9 -1.80 8.20 5.08
C LYS A 9 -0.65 7.57 5.85
N TRP A 10 0.22 6.84 5.17
CA TRP A 10 1.41 6.27 5.78
C TRP A 10 2.69 6.90 5.22
N LYS A 11 3.77 6.81 6.00
CA LYS A 11 5.11 7.28 5.63
C LYS A 11 6.18 6.23 5.91
N THR A 12 7.29 6.35 5.19
CA THR A 12 8.50 5.56 5.43
C THR A 12 9.53 6.35 6.24
N VAL A 13 10.11 5.73 7.26
CA VAL A 13 11.22 6.27 8.04
C VAL A 13 12.37 5.27 8.05
N GLU A 14 13.44 5.55 7.32
CA GLU A 14 14.67 4.75 7.38
C GLU A 14 15.45 5.09 8.64
N THR A 15 15.86 4.07 9.40
CA THR A 15 16.61 4.23 10.65
C THR A 15 17.48 3.01 10.96
N PHE A 16 18.25 3.09 12.04
CA PHE A 16 19.08 2.02 12.58
C PHE A 16 18.67 1.73 14.02
N THR A 17 18.60 0.45 14.38
CA THR A 17 18.28 0.04 15.74
C THR A 17 19.19 -1.13 16.15
N PRO A 18 19.37 -1.41 17.44
CA PRO A 18 20.21 -2.54 17.87
C PRO A 18 19.79 -3.89 17.28
N GLY A 19 18.49 -4.11 17.06
CA GLY A 19 17.99 -5.34 16.42
C GLY A 19 18.18 -5.39 14.90
N PHE A 20 18.44 -4.24 14.27
CA PHE A 20 18.62 -4.09 12.83
C PHE A 20 19.85 -3.21 12.56
N PRO A 21 21.08 -3.73 12.78
CA PRO A 21 22.31 -2.97 12.64
C PRO A 21 22.59 -2.56 11.19
N ASP A 22 22.12 -3.37 10.23
CA ASP A 22 22.11 -3.03 8.80
C ASP A 22 20.98 -2.07 8.42
N GLY A 23 20.22 -1.56 9.39
CA GLY A 23 19.13 -0.61 9.19
C GLY A 23 17.80 -1.25 8.79
N VAL A 24 16.76 -0.46 8.97
CA VAL A 24 15.38 -0.86 8.75
C VAL A 24 14.56 0.35 8.31
N ILE A 25 13.54 0.12 7.49
CA ILE A 25 12.55 1.13 7.15
C ILE A 25 11.29 0.83 7.92
N PHE A 26 10.91 1.74 8.81
CA PHE A 26 9.62 1.73 9.46
C PHE A 26 8.57 2.29 8.52
N ILE A 27 7.43 1.61 8.46
CA ILE A 27 6.20 2.11 7.84
C ILE A 27 5.29 2.50 9.00
N LYS A 28 4.89 3.77 9.05
CA LYS A 28 4.11 4.34 10.14
C LYS A 28 2.96 5.15 9.57
N GLU A 29 1.93 5.39 10.37
CA GLU A 29 0.96 6.43 10.04
C GLU A 29 1.65 7.79 9.96
N ASP A 30 1.19 8.65 9.06
CA ASP A 30 1.64 10.04 8.99
C ASP A 30 0.90 10.89 10.03
N THR A 31 1.07 10.48 11.28
CA THR A 31 0.55 11.15 12.47
C THR A 31 1.71 11.36 13.44
N PRO A 32 1.49 12.08 14.56
CA PRO A 32 2.48 12.18 15.64
C PRO A 32 2.76 10.86 16.37
N VAL A 33 2.05 9.77 16.05
CA VAL A 33 2.26 8.46 16.69
C VAL A 33 3.55 7.84 16.15
N GLU A 34 4.49 7.54 17.06
CA GLU A 34 5.81 7.02 16.69
C GLU A 34 5.87 5.50 16.46
N PHE A 35 4.75 4.79 16.62
CA PHE A 35 4.72 3.34 16.55
C PHE A 35 4.69 2.84 15.10
N PRO A 36 5.60 1.93 14.69
CA PRO A 36 5.58 1.37 13.34
C PRO A 36 4.44 0.36 13.17
N LEU A 37 3.71 0.49 12.06
CA LEU A 37 2.73 -0.50 11.60
C LEU A 37 3.41 -1.71 10.97
N ALA A 38 4.52 -1.48 10.27
CA ALA A 38 5.31 -2.52 9.62
C ALA A 38 6.78 -2.13 9.53
N MET A 39 7.62 -3.13 9.23
CA MET A 39 9.07 -3.00 9.14
C MET A 39 9.58 -3.66 7.87
N VAL A 40 10.45 -2.97 7.13
CA VAL A 40 11.16 -3.51 5.97
C VAL A 40 12.65 -3.48 6.27
N VAL A 41 13.20 -4.64 6.59
CA VAL A 41 14.59 -4.80 7.05
C VAL A 41 15.53 -4.86 5.84
N PHE A 42 16.68 -4.19 5.94
CA PHE A 42 17.71 -4.32 4.92
C PHE A 42 18.44 -5.67 5.00
N PRO A 43 18.92 -6.19 3.86
CA PRO A 43 19.72 -7.41 3.89
C PRO A 43 21.03 -7.18 4.66
N VAL A 44 21.52 -8.22 5.31
CA VAL A 44 22.79 -8.19 6.04
C VAL A 44 23.91 -7.71 5.13
N GLY A 45 24.72 -6.76 5.60
CA GLY A 45 25.81 -6.14 4.84
C GLY A 45 25.36 -5.11 3.80
N ARG A 46 24.07 -4.75 3.75
CA ARG A 46 23.49 -3.74 2.85
C ARG A 46 23.98 -3.84 1.39
N PRO A 47 23.85 -4.99 0.72
CA PRO A 47 24.14 -5.06 -0.71
C PRO A 47 23.27 -4.04 -1.46
N GLU A 48 23.87 -3.30 -2.39
CA GLU A 48 23.25 -2.13 -3.03
C GLU A 48 21.90 -2.47 -3.68
N LEU A 49 21.89 -3.51 -4.53
CA LEU A 49 20.68 -4.01 -5.21
C LEU A 49 19.58 -4.45 -4.23
N GLY A 50 19.94 -5.11 -3.14
CA GLY A 50 18.98 -5.58 -2.14
C GLY A 50 18.38 -4.41 -1.36
N THR A 51 19.22 -3.47 -0.96
CA THR A 51 18.85 -2.25 -0.23
C THR A 51 17.91 -1.37 -1.07
N GLU A 52 18.23 -1.18 -2.35
CA GLU A 52 17.40 -0.41 -3.28
C GLU A 52 16.02 -1.04 -3.46
N ARG A 53 15.95 -2.37 -3.62
CA ARG A 53 14.69 -3.11 -3.70
C ARG A 53 13.85 -2.91 -2.44
N GLN A 54 14.45 -3.02 -1.25
CA GLN A 54 13.72 -2.81 0.00
C GLN A 54 13.18 -1.39 0.13
N ARG A 55 13.94 -0.36 -0.26
CA ARG A 55 13.44 1.03 -0.30
C ARG A 55 12.24 1.19 -1.23
N LYS A 56 12.31 0.62 -2.44
CA LYS A 56 11.21 0.65 -3.42
C LYS A 56 9.96 -0.04 -2.88
N ARG A 57 10.12 -1.20 -2.23
CA ARG A 57 8.99 -1.93 -1.62
C ARG A 57 8.39 -1.19 -0.44
N ALA A 58 9.21 -0.63 0.44
CA ALA A 58 8.71 0.15 1.57
C ALA A 58 7.88 1.37 1.13
N LYS A 59 8.34 2.09 0.09
CA LYS A 59 7.57 3.21 -0.49
C LYS A 59 6.23 2.76 -1.06
N LEU A 60 6.20 1.62 -1.76
CA LEU A 60 4.96 1.07 -2.31
C LEU A 60 3.98 0.68 -1.19
N ILE A 61 4.46 0.06 -0.12
CA ILE A 61 3.61 -0.32 1.02
C ILE A 61 3.10 0.93 1.74
N ALA A 62 3.93 1.95 1.94
CA ALA A 62 3.51 3.21 2.55
C ALA A 62 2.46 3.96 1.70
N ALA A 63 2.49 3.80 0.38
CA ALA A 63 1.47 4.37 -0.52
C ALA A 63 0.21 3.48 -0.65
N ALA A 64 0.18 2.29 -0.03
CA ALA A 64 -0.92 1.35 -0.19
C ALA A 64 -2.30 1.89 0.20
N PRO A 65 -2.46 2.68 1.29
CA PRO A 65 -3.75 3.29 1.63
C PRO A 65 -4.28 4.19 0.51
N GLU A 66 -3.46 5.11 0.00
CA GLU A 66 -3.87 6.05 -1.04
C GLU A 66 -4.09 5.34 -2.38
N LEU A 67 -3.28 4.33 -2.71
CA LEU A 67 -3.48 3.50 -3.89
C LEU A 67 -4.78 2.71 -3.83
N LEU A 68 -5.14 2.19 -2.65
CA LEU A 68 -6.38 1.47 -2.44
C LEU A 68 -7.59 2.39 -2.58
N GLU A 69 -7.56 3.57 -1.97
CA GLU A 69 -8.62 4.58 -2.08
C GLU A 69 -8.84 4.99 -3.54
N ALA A 70 -7.76 5.34 -4.25
CA ALA A 70 -7.84 5.70 -5.67
C ALA A 70 -8.42 4.56 -6.53
N LEU A 71 -8.05 3.30 -6.25
CA LEU A 71 -8.57 2.15 -6.98
C LEU A 71 -10.04 1.89 -6.68
N GLN A 72 -10.49 2.05 -5.43
CA GLN A 72 -11.89 1.92 -5.04
C GLN A 72 -12.75 3.00 -5.71
N GLU A 73 -12.33 4.27 -5.66
CA GLU A 73 -13.03 5.37 -6.34
C GLU A 73 -13.09 5.16 -7.85
N MET A 74 -12.02 4.64 -8.45
CA MET A 74 -12.00 4.31 -9.86
C MET A 74 -13.05 3.24 -10.20
N LEU A 75 -13.09 2.15 -9.44
CA LEU A 75 -14.00 1.03 -9.69
C LEU A 75 -15.48 1.36 -9.40
N GLU A 76 -15.76 2.30 -8.51
CA GLU A 76 -17.13 2.83 -8.31
C GLU A 76 -17.66 3.52 -9.57
N ARG A 77 -16.79 4.12 -10.38
CA ARG A 77 -17.17 4.79 -11.65
C ARG A 77 -17.36 3.81 -12.81
N PHE A 78 -16.77 2.62 -12.72
CA PHE A 78 -16.81 1.58 -13.75
C PHE A 78 -17.89 0.52 -13.47
N ASP A 79 -19.05 0.91 -12.92
CA ASP A 79 -20.10 -0.07 -12.62
C ASP A 79 -20.75 -0.62 -13.91
N ASN A 80 -20.38 -1.85 -14.25
CA ASN A 80 -20.81 -2.57 -15.47
C ASN A 80 -22.32 -2.89 -15.48
N ASN A 81 -23.02 -2.79 -14.35
CA ASN A 81 -24.46 -3.02 -14.29
C ASN A 81 -25.26 -1.90 -14.97
N ASP A 82 -24.73 -0.67 -14.99
CA ASP A 82 -25.41 0.50 -15.57
C ASP A 82 -24.86 0.90 -16.96
N GLN A 83 -23.68 0.41 -17.35
CA GLN A 83 -22.99 0.86 -18.57
C GLN A 83 -22.37 -0.28 -19.38
N SER A 84 -23.11 -0.77 -20.39
CA SER A 84 -22.68 -1.85 -21.30
C SER A 84 -21.38 -1.57 -22.06
N ILE A 85 -20.99 -0.30 -22.17
CA ILE A 85 -19.74 0.16 -22.80
C ILE A 85 -18.49 -0.39 -22.13
N TYR A 86 -18.55 -0.80 -20.86
CA TYR A 86 -17.40 -1.32 -20.10
C TYR A 86 -17.32 -2.86 -20.07
N SER A 87 -18.22 -3.55 -20.79
CA SER A 87 -18.23 -5.02 -20.89
C SER A 87 -16.89 -5.63 -21.34
N PHE A 88 -16.10 -4.91 -22.15
CA PHE A 88 -14.78 -5.37 -22.59
C PHE A 88 -13.75 -5.46 -21.45
N ALA A 89 -13.95 -4.73 -20.35
CA ALA A 89 -13.06 -4.66 -19.19
C ALA A 89 -13.60 -5.42 -17.97
N ASP A 90 -14.68 -6.20 -18.13
CA ASP A 90 -15.36 -6.88 -17.03
C ASP A 90 -14.45 -7.85 -16.27
N LYS A 91 -13.53 -8.52 -16.99
CA LYS A 91 -12.55 -9.43 -16.38
C LYS A 91 -11.59 -8.68 -15.47
N GLU A 92 -11.05 -7.55 -15.92
CA GLU A 92 -10.11 -6.69 -15.20
C GLU A 92 -10.78 -6.07 -13.98
N ILE A 93 -12.01 -5.57 -14.12
CA ILE A 93 -12.81 -5.01 -13.02
C ILE A 93 -13.07 -6.07 -11.94
N LYS A 94 -13.46 -7.30 -12.34
CA LYS A 94 -13.65 -8.41 -11.40
C LYS A 94 -12.35 -8.79 -10.69
N ALA A 95 -11.23 -8.85 -11.42
CA ALA A 95 -9.93 -9.14 -10.83
C ALA A 95 -9.51 -8.07 -9.82
N ALA A 96 -9.71 -6.78 -10.13
CA ALA A 96 -9.40 -5.68 -9.23
C ALA A 96 -10.28 -5.71 -7.97
N LYS A 97 -11.60 -5.92 -8.12
CA LYS A 97 -12.53 -6.08 -6.99
C LYS A 97 -12.12 -7.26 -6.08
N ALA A 98 -11.72 -8.40 -6.66
CA ALA A 98 -11.25 -9.55 -5.90
C ALA A 98 -9.93 -9.28 -5.16
N ALA A 99 -8.99 -8.57 -5.79
CA ALA A 99 -7.73 -8.18 -5.17
C ALA A 99 -7.95 -7.22 -3.99
N ILE A 100 -8.84 -6.24 -4.14
CA ILE A 100 -9.23 -5.30 -3.07
C ILE A 100 -9.87 -6.06 -1.90
N LYS A 101 -10.81 -6.97 -2.19
CA LYS A 101 -11.44 -7.80 -1.17
C LYS A 101 -10.40 -8.57 -0.35
N LYS A 102 -9.46 -9.22 -1.04
CA LYS A 102 -8.35 -9.95 -0.40
C LYS A 102 -7.41 -9.05 0.42
N ALA A 103 -7.30 -7.76 0.10
CA ALA A 103 -6.46 -6.83 0.85
C ALA A 103 -7.12 -6.32 2.15
N LEU A 104 -8.44 -6.46 2.27
CA LEU A 104 -9.25 -5.93 3.38
C LEU A 104 -9.80 -7.00 4.33
N GLU A 105 -9.82 -8.27 3.91
CA GLU A 105 -10.23 -9.46 4.69
C GLU A 105 -9.02 -10.26 5.19
#